data_AF-A0AAN5D784-F1
#
_entry.id   AF-A0AAN5D784-F1
#
_cell.length_a   1.000
_cell.length_b   1.000
_cell.length_c   1.000
_cell.angle_alpha   90.00
_cell.angle_beta   90.00
_cell.angle_gamma   90.00
#
_symmetry.space_group_name_H-M   'P 1'
#
loop_
_entity.id
_entity.type
_entity.pdbx_description
1 polymer ?
#
loop_
_entity_poly.entity_id
_entity_poly.type
_entity_poly.pdbx_seq_one_letter_code
_entity_poly.pdbx_strand_id
1 'polypeptide(L)'
;LAAMIYEAISLLYAMEGCTFLLSIALILYARRKLRLMPYDEDRLRSKYQVKEVLLVSMAILPSIIVSVATRTLSLVPTLLWVHGVINYHVCCLAYFMVHSLNCILTKLTLIGCHKGMRQRFQLLFVTKLRTPRKKERDAEKESDEYFEQVNLAWFVERKDGRNERYKTTYS
;
A
#
# COMPACT_ATOMS: atom_id res chain seq x y z
N LEU A 1 -1.53 -19.42 35.69
CA LEU A 1 -2.19 -19.43 34.36
C LEU A 1 -2.61 -18.02 33.93
N ALA A 2 -3.44 -17.31 34.71
CA ALA A 2 -3.90 -15.97 34.37
C ALA A 2 -2.76 -14.96 34.11
N ALA A 3 -1.71 -14.92 34.95
CA ALA A 3 -0.57 -14.02 34.76
C ALA A 3 0.14 -14.20 33.40
N MET A 4 0.40 -15.45 33.00
CA MET A 4 1.03 -15.75 31.69
C MET A 4 0.14 -15.36 30.50
N ILE A 5 -1.19 -15.44 30.66
CA ILE A 5 -2.13 -15.00 29.62
C ILE A 5 -2.07 -13.47 29.45
N TYR A 6 -2.02 -12.71 30.55
CA TYR A 6 -1.91 -11.26 30.49
C TYR A 6 -0.58 -10.79 29.90
N GLU A 7 0.53 -11.47 30.19
CA GLU A 7 1.83 -11.18 29.58
C GLU A 7 1.84 -11.44 28.06
N ALA A 8 1.21 -12.53 27.61
CA ALA A 8 1.10 -12.81 26.18
C ALA A 8 0.24 -11.76 25.45
N ILE A 9 -0.87 -11.33 26.06
CA ILE A 9 -1.74 -10.29 25.52
C ILE A 9 -1.00 -8.95 25.45
N SER A 10 -0.26 -8.57 26.50
CA SER A 10 0.48 -7.32 26.52
C SER A 10 1.61 -7.28 25.49
N LEU A 11 2.36 -8.38 25.32
CA LEU A 11 3.38 -8.52 24.28
C LEU A 11 2.79 -8.43 22.87
N LEU A 12 1.63 -9.06 22.64
CA LEU A 12 0.93 -8.99 21.36
C LEU A 12 0.57 -7.54 21.00
N TYR A 13 -0.08 -6.82 21.92
CA TYR A 13 -0.44 -5.42 21.70
C TYR A 13 0.78 -4.50 21.62
N ALA A 14 1.86 -4.80 22.34
CA ALA A 14 3.11 -4.04 22.24
C ALA A 14 3.74 -4.18 20.84
N MET A 15 3.84 -5.41 20.31
CA MET A 15 4.34 -5.64 18.96
C MET A 15 3.45 -4.96 17.91
N GLU A 16 2.14 -5.08 18.03
CA GLU A 16 1.19 -4.45 17.11
C GLU A 16 1.27 -2.93 17.17
N GLY A 17 1.31 -2.36 18.37
CA GLY A 17 1.50 -0.93 18.59
C GLY A 17 2.79 -0.42 17.95
N CYS A 18 3.91 -1.14 18.12
CA CYS A 18 5.17 -0.83 17.45
C CYS A 18 5.04 -0.86 15.92
N THR A 19 4.40 -1.88 15.34
CA THR A 19 4.18 -1.94 13.88
C THR A 19 3.32 -0.78 13.37
N PHE A 20 2.28 -0.40 14.12
CA PHE A 20 1.43 0.73 13.80
C PHE A 20 2.19 2.06 13.85
N LEU A 21 2.98 2.29 14.90
CA LEU A 21 3.82 3.48 15.04
C LEU A 21 4.86 3.58 13.92
N LEU A 22 5.54 2.47 13.59
CA LEU A 22 6.49 2.41 12.48
C LEU A 22 5.81 2.73 11.14
N SER A 23 4.60 2.23 10.90
CA SER A 23 3.85 2.52 9.69
C SER A 23 3.48 4.00 9.57
N ILE A 24 3.08 4.64 10.67
CA ILE A 24 2.82 6.09 10.72
C ILE A 24 4.10 6.88 10.46
N ALA A 25 5.19 6.51 11.13
CA ALA A 25 6.49 7.17 10.98
C ALA A 25 6.99 7.09 9.52
N LEU A 26 6.84 5.94 8.86
CA LEU A 26 7.16 5.78 7.44
C LEU A 26 6.31 6.69 6.54
N ILE A 27 5.01 6.82 6.80
CA ILE A 27 4.13 7.73 6.03
C ILE A 27 4.56 9.18 6.22
N LEU A 28 4.82 9.60 7.47
CA LEU A 28 5.28 10.97 7.77
C LEU A 28 6.63 11.25 7.12
N TYR A 29 7.58 10.33 7.23
CA TYR A 29 8.89 10.41 6.61
C TYR A 29 8.78 10.51 5.08
N ALA A 30 8.00 9.63 4.45
CA ALA A 30 7.80 9.63 3.00
C ALA A 30 7.13 10.93 2.53
N ARG A 31 6.13 11.44 3.25
CA ARG A 31 5.50 12.74 2.95
C ARG A 31 6.48 13.90 3.07
N ARG A 32 7.28 13.92 4.14
CA ARG A 32 8.30 14.97 4.36
C ARG A 32 9.37 14.93 3.27
N LYS A 33 9.88 13.73 2.94
CA LYS A 33 10.87 13.52 1.88
C LYS A 33 10.33 13.92 0.51
N LEU A 34 9.06 13.63 0.21
CA LEU A 34 8.42 14.03 -1.04
C LEU A 34 8.30 15.56 -1.17
N ARG A 35 8.10 16.28 -0.06
CA ARG A 35 7.95 17.75 -0.04
C ARG A 35 9.28 18.49 -0.21
N LEU A 36 10.37 17.94 0.31
CA LEU A 36 11.69 18.60 0.38
C LEU A 36 12.61 18.31 -0.82
N MET A 37 12.15 17.56 -1.84
CA MET A 37 13.02 17.09 -2.92
C MET A 37 13.12 18.12 -4.09
N PRO A 38 14.29 18.74 -4.35
CA PRO A 38 14.49 19.78 -5.39
C PRO A 38 14.41 19.23 -6.81
N TYR A 39 14.06 20.05 -7.83
CA TYR A 39 13.84 19.62 -9.21
C TYR A 39 15.16 19.29 -9.97
N ASP A 40 15.36 18.03 -10.39
CA ASP A 40 16.47 17.55 -11.25
C ASP A 40 15.98 16.42 -12.19
N GLU A 41 16.71 16.02 -13.24
CA GLU A 41 16.25 14.98 -14.20
C GLU A 41 16.27 13.54 -13.64
N ASP A 42 17.28 13.16 -12.85
CA ASP A 42 17.33 11.87 -12.11
C ASP A 42 16.23 11.75 -11.04
N ARG A 43 15.44 12.82 -10.86
CA ARG A 43 14.35 12.91 -9.88
C ARG A 43 13.09 12.17 -10.27
N LEU A 44 12.76 12.03 -11.55
CA LEU A 44 11.49 11.40 -11.91
C LEU A 44 11.44 9.98 -11.34
N ARG A 45 12.50 9.20 -11.51
CA ARG A 45 12.60 7.84 -11.00
C ARG A 45 12.54 7.76 -9.47
N SER A 46 13.27 8.63 -8.76
CA SER A 46 13.29 8.64 -7.29
C SER A 46 11.97 9.13 -6.69
N LYS A 47 11.31 10.13 -7.31
CA LYS A 47 9.98 10.60 -6.92
C LYS A 47 8.91 9.53 -7.14
N TYR A 48 8.99 8.76 -8.23
CA TYR A 48 8.12 7.61 -8.46
C TYR A 48 8.30 6.55 -7.37
N GLN A 49 9.53 6.16 -7.05
CA GLN A 49 9.81 5.18 -6.00
C GLN A 49 9.28 5.64 -4.63
N VAL A 50 9.53 6.89 -4.24
CA VAL A 50 9.03 7.43 -2.96
C VAL A 50 7.50 7.50 -2.93
N LYS A 51 6.86 7.85 -4.06
CA LYS A 51 5.40 7.88 -4.19
C LYS A 51 4.80 6.47 -4.12
N GLU A 52 5.44 5.47 -4.70
CA GLU A 52 5.02 4.08 -4.62
C GLU A 52 5.12 3.56 -3.19
N VAL A 53 6.24 3.81 -2.50
CA VAL A 53 6.41 3.48 -1.07
C VAL A 53 5.33 4.15 -0.22
N LEU A 54 4.99 5.42 -0.50
CA LEU A 54 3.92 6.12 0.21
C LEU A 54 2.54 5.48 -0.03
N LEU A 55 2.21 5.14 -1.28
CA LEU A 55 0.94 4.48 -1.62
C LEU A 55 0.83 3.08 -0.98
N VAL A 56 1.92 2.32 -0.97
CA VAL A 56 2.01 1.03 -0.28
C VAL A 56 1.81 1.21 1.22
N SER A 57 2.53 2.15 1.82
CA SER A 57 2.43 2.42 3.26
C SER A 57 1.02 2.85 3.67
N MET A 58 0.36 3.70 2.87
CA MET A 58 -1.04 4.10 3.10
C MET A 58 -2.02 2.93 2.94
N ALA A 59 -1.73 1.96 2.07
CA ALA A 59 -2.55 0.77 1.91
C ALA A 59 -2.33 -0.29 3.00
N ILE A 60 -1.14 -0.33 3.62
CA ILE A 60 -0.83 -1.22 4.74
C ILE A 60 -1.56 -0.79 6.02
N LEU A 61 -1.74 0.51 6.25
CA LEU A 61 -2.38 1.04 7.47
C LEU A 61 -3.77 0.42 7.76
N PRO A 62 -4.75 0.43 6.83
CA PRO A 62 -6.05 -0.20 7.07
C PRO A 62 -5.92 -1.72 7.27
N SER A 63 -4.93 -2.36 6.65
CA SER A 63 -4.65 -3.78 6.83
C SER A 63 -4.19 -4.10 8.27
N ILE A 64 -3.35 -3.24 8.87
CA ILE A 64 -2.93 -3.38 10.26
C ILE A 64 -4.15 -3.22 11.18
N ILE A 65 -4.99 -2.21 10.96
CA ILE A 65 -6.20 -1.96 11.77
C ILE A 65 -7.13 -3.17 11.75
N VAL A 66 -7.40 -3.75 10.58
CA VAL A 66 -8.23 -4.95 10.44
C VAL A 66 -7.59 -6.15 11.14
N SER A 67 -6.27 -6.30 11.07
CA SER A 67 -5.56 -7.38 11.76
C SER A 67 -5.63 -7.25 13.28
N VAL A 68 -5.49 -6.05 13.83
CA VAL A 68 -5.65 -5.81 15.27
C VAL A 68 -7.07 -6.15 15.70
N ALA A 69 -8.09 -5.64 14.98
CA ALA A 69 -9.49 -5.89 15.32
C ALA A 69 -9.84 -7.39 15.30
N THR A 70 -9.40 -8.13 14.29
CA THR A 70 -9.65 -9.58 14.20
C THR A 70 -8.89 -10.38 15.26
N ARG A 71 -7.68 -9.94 15.66
CA ARG A 71 -6.96 -10.57 16.78
C ARG A 71 -7.60 -10.25 18.13
N THR A 72 -8.12 -9.05 18.34
CA THR A 72 -8.93 -8.74 19.52
C THR A 72 -10.17 -9.65 19.59
N LEU A 73 -10.83 -9.89 18.46
CA LEU A 73 -11.93 -10.86 18.37
C LEU A 73 -11.50 -12.30 18.68
N SER A 74 -10.26 -12.68 18.38
CA SER A 74 -9.73 -14.01 18.72
C SER A 74 -9.55 -14.25 20.22
N LEU A 75 -9.60 -13.20 21.05
CA LEU A 75 -9.60 -13.33 22.52
C LEU A 75 -10.94 -13.82 23.06
N VAL A 76 -12.05 -13.60 22.33
CA VAL A 76 -13.40 -13.95 22.78
C VAL A 76 -13.55 -15.46 22.99
N PRO A 77 -13.17 -16.35 22.05
CA PRO A 77 -13.17 -17.80 22.28
C PRO A 77 -12.29 -18.20 23.48
N THR A 78 -11.13 -17.58 23.65
CA THR A 78 -10.22 -17.87 24.77
C THR A 78 -10.85 -17.52 26.11
N LEU A 79 -11.55 -16.39 26.21
CA LEU A 79 -12.29 -16.00 27.42
C LEU A 79 -13.47 -16.93 27.70
N LEU A 80 -14.23 -17.31 26.67
CA LEU A 80 -15.33 -18.27 26.78
C LEU A 80 -14.86 -19.65 27.25
N TRP A 81 -13.67 -20.09 26.80
CA TRP A 81 -13.07 -21.34 27.23
C TRP A 81 -12.63 -21.29 28.70
N VAL A 82 -11.99 -20.20 29.15
CA VAL A 82 -11.58 -20.02 30.55
C VAL A 82 -12.78 -20.03 31.51
N HIS A 83 -13.93 -19.51 31.09
CA HIS A 83 -15.17 -19.54 31.88
C HIS A 83 -15.92 -20.88 31.79
N GLY A 84 -15.40 -21.87 31.07
CA GLY A 84 -16.01 -23.19 30.93
C GLY A 84 -17.27 -23.22 30.05
N VAL A 85 -17.54 -22.17 29.28
CA VAL A 85 -18.73 -22.08 28.41
C VAL A 85 -18.57 -22.95 27.16
N ILE A 86 -17.34 -23.07 26.64
CA ILE A 86 -17.05 -23.84 25.43
C ILE A 86 -15.95 -24.89 25.67
N ASN A 87 -16.04 -26.00 24.94
CA ASN A 87 -15.02 -27.06 24.96
C ASN A 87 -13.74 -26.64 24.22
N TYR A 88 -12.61 -27.26 24.59
CA TYR A 88 -11.30 -26.98 23.99
C TYR A 88 -11.30 -27.14 22.45
N HIS A 89 -11.91 -28.20 21.93
CA HIS A 89 -12.01 -28.42 20.47
C HIS A 89 -12.74 -27.30 19.74
N VAL A 90 -13.80 -26.75 20.34
CA VAL A 90 -14.57 -25.63 19.78
C VAL A 90 -13.74 -24.35 19.81
N CYS A 91 -12.98 -24.12 20.90
CA CYS A 91 -12.05 -23.01 21.00
C CYS A 91 -10.97 -23.06 19.90
N CYS A 92 -10.39 -24.24 19.65
CA CYS A 92 -9.39 -24.44 18.58
C CYS A 92 -9.97 -24.16 17.19
N LEU A 93 -11.17 -24.66 16.90
CA LEU A 93 -11.85 -24.38 15.63
C LEU A 93 -12.14 -22.89 15.46
N ALA A 94 -12.64 -22.22 16.50
CA ALA A 94 -12.90 -20.79 16.47
C ALA A 94 -11.62 -19.99 16.22
N TYR A 95 -10.52 -20.34 16.90
CA TYR A 95 -9.22 -19.70 16.68
C TYR A 95 -8.73 -19.86 15.23
N PHE A 96 -8.81 -21.08 14.67
CA PHE A 96 -8.40 -21.33 13.29
C PHE A 96 -9.25 -20.56 12.27
N MET A 97 -10.56 -20.47 12.52
CA MET A 97 -11.49 -19.70 11.69
C MET A 97 -11.18 -18.20 11.73
N VAL A 98 -10.98 -17.63 12.92
CA VAL A 98 -10.63 -16.22 13.08
C VAL A 98 -9.28 -15.91 12.44
N HIS A 99 -8.29 -16.79 12.58
CA HIS A 99 -6.98 -16.64 11.95
C HIS A 99 -7.09 -16.65 10.41
N SER A 100 -7.85 -17.59 9.86
CA SER A 100 -8.09 -17.69 8.42
C SER A 100 -8.84 -16.47 7.89
N LEU A 101 -9.86 -16.00 8.61
CA LEU A 101 -10.60 -14.78 8.29
C LEU A 101 -9.70 -13.55 8.33
N ASN A 102 -8.83 -13.42 9.33
CA ASN A 102 -7.86 -12.32 9.39
C ASN A 102 -6.98 -12.31 8.14
N CYS A 103 -6.42 -13.46 7.75
CA CYS A 103 -5.60 -13.57 6.53
C CYS A 103 -6.37 -13.15 5.27
N ILE A 104 -7.62 -13.58 5.12
CA ILE A 104 -8.47 -13.23 3.97
C ILE A 104 -8.78 -11.73 3.96
N LEU A 105 -9.26 -11.19 5.09
CA LEU A 105 -9.63 -9.78 5.21
C LEU A 105 -8.44 -8.84 5.02
N THR A 106 -7.28 -9.20 5.58
CA THR A 106 -6.02 -8.47 5.41
C THR A 106 -5.63 -8.42 3.93
N LYS A 107 -5.66 -9.56 3.22
CA LYS A 107 -5.36 -9.61 1.78
C LYS A 107 -6.37 -8.80 0.95
N LEU A 108 -7.66 -8.92 1.24
CA LEU A 108 -8.72 -8.17 0.56
C LEU A 108 -8.58 -6.67 0.78
N THR A 109 -8.28 -6.25 2.01
CA THR A 109 -8.05 -4.84 2.37
C THR A 109 -6.86 -4.28 1.61
N LEU A 110 -5.75 -5.04 1.57
CA LEU A 110 -4.54 -4.63 0.85
C LEU A 110 -4.80 -4.50 -0.65
N ILE A 111 -5.52 -5.45 -1.27
CA ILE A 111 -5.92 -5.36 -2.68
C ILE A 111 -6.88 -4.18 -2.92
N GLY A 112 -7.84 -3.94 -2.03
CA GLY A 112 -8.83 -2.87 -2.16
C GLY A 112 -8.23 -1.48 -2.05
N CYS A 113 -7.32 -1.29 -1.09
CA CYS A 113 -6.68 -0.01 -0.80
C CYS A 113 -5.52 0.31 -1.76
N HIS A 114 -4.80 -0.70 -2.25
CA HIS A 114 -3.68 -0.49 -3.16
C HIS A 114 -4.12 -0.46 -4.63
N LYS A 115 -4.24 0.74 -5.21
CA LYS A 115 -4.66 0.94 -6.61
C LYS A 115 -3.89 0.06 -7.62
N GLY A 116 -2.56 -0.06 -7.49
CA GLY A 116 -1.72 -0.88 -8.39
C GLY A 116 -2.04 -2.38 -8.33
N MET A 117 -2.07 -2.98 -7.12
CA MET A 117 -2.53 -4.36 -6.93
C MET A 117 -3.97 -4.57 -7.37
N ARG A 118 -4.88 -3.62 -7.11
CA ARG A 118 -6.27 -3.69 -7.61
C ARG A 118 -6.35 -3.79 -9.12
N GLN A 119 -5.60 -2.96 -9.83
CA GLN A 119 -5.53 -2.98 -11.30
C GLN A 119 -4.96 -4.29 -11.82
N ARG A 120 -3.88 -4.81 -11.22
CA ARG A 120 -3.31 -6.12 -11.59
C ARG A 120 -4.27 -7.28 -11.29
N PHE A 121 -4.96 -7.22 -10.16
CA PHE A 121 -5.97 -8.21 -9.79
C PHE A 121 -7.16 -8.20 -10.75
N GLN A 122 -7.68 -7.02 -11.08
CA GLN A 122 -8.71 -6.86 -12.11
C GLN A 122 -8.22 -7.36 -13.48
N LEU A 123 -6.96 -7.10 -13.84
CA LEU A 123 -6.40 -7.58 -15.09
C LEU A 123 -6.38 -9.12 -15.19
N LEU A 124 -5.96 -9.78 -14.11
CA LEU A 124 -5.84 -11.24 -14.06
C LEU A 124 -7.20 -11.95 -13.98
N PHE A 125 -8.13 -11.41 -13.18
CA PHE A 125 -9.39 -12.11 -12.87
C PHE A 125 -10.60 -11.56 -13.64
N VAL A 126 -10.70 -10.24 -13.84
CA VAL A 126 -11.88 -9.61 -14.48
C VAL A 126 -11.74 -9.59 -16.01
N THR A 127 -10.56 -9.30 -16.55
CA THR A 127 -10.35 -9.32 -18.02
C THR A 127 -10.27 -10.72 -18.61
N LYS A 128 -10.02 -11.77 -17.83
CA LYS A 128 -10.18 -13.14 -18.33
C LYS A 128 -11.65 -13.56 -18.47
N LEU A 129 -12.56 -12.96 -17.71
CA LEU A 129 -14.02 -13.18 -17.82
C LEU A 129 -14.65 -12.41 -18.99
N ARG A 130 -13.96 -11.39 -19.51
CA ARG A 130 -14.41 -10.57 -20.62
C ARG A 130 -13.21 -10.39 -21.55
N THR A 131 -13.07 -11.29 -22.53
CA THR A 131 -12.06 -11.21 -23.59
C THR A 131 -11.82 -9.76 -23.96
N PRO A 132 -10.66 -9.16 -23.60
CA PRO A 132 -10.42 -7.79 -23.96
C PRO A 132 -10.25 -7.81 -25.46
N ARG A 133 -11.18 -7.18 -26.20
CA ARG A 133 -10.79 -6.55 -27.46
C ARG A 133 -9.55 -5.74 -27.11
N LYS A 134 -8.42 -6.16 -27.68
CA LYS A 134 -7.12 -5.50 -27.58
C LYS A 134 -7.40 -4.00 -27.77
N LYS A 135 -7.42 -3.23 -26.68
CA LYS A 135 -7.47 -1.79 -26.79
C LYS A 135 -6.07 -1.47 -27.30
N GLU A 136 -5.99 -1.20 -28.60
CA GLU A 136 -4.81 -0.67 -29.26
C GLU A 136 -4.27 0.41 -28.33
N ARG A 137 -3.11 0.16 -27.72
CA ARG A 137 -2.40 1.25 -27.06
C ARG A 137 -1.97 2.11 -28.22
N ASP A 138 -2.68 3.21 -28.45
CA ASP A 138 -2.18 4.27 -29.31
C ASP A 138 -0.89 4.77 -28.69
N ALA A 139 0.21 4.14 -29.09
CA ALA A 139 1.56 4.54 -28.69
C ALA A 139 1.80 6.02 -29.04
N GLU A 140 1.11 6.52 -30.06
CA GLU A 140 1.09 7.91 -30.48
C GLU A 140 0.49 8.82 -29.40
N LYS A 141 -0.63 8.41 -28.77
CA LYS A 141 -1.28 9.22 -27.72
C LYS A 141 -0.51 9.19 -26.39
N GLU A 142 0.07 8.04 -26.06
CA GLU A 142 0.94 7.91 -24.87
C GLU A 142 2.26 8.66 -25.08
N SER A 143 2.76 8.73 -26.32
CA SER A 143 3.89 9.56 -26.73
C SER A 143 3.56 11.05 -26.61
N ASP A 144 2.41 11.50 -27.13
CA ASP A 144 1.99 12.91 -27.06
C ASP A 144 1.84 13.37 -25.61
N GLU A 145 1.19 12.58 -24.74
CA GLU A 145 1.05 12.89 -23.32
C GLU A 145 2.42 12.93 -22.60
N TYR A 146 3.37 12.10 -23.01
CA TYR A 146 4.74 12.11 -22.49
C TYR A 146 5.50 13.37 -22.96
N PHE A 147 5.46 13.69 -24.25
CA PHE A 147 6.12 14.87 -24.81
C PHE A 147 5.52 16.17 -24.29
N GLU A 148 4.22 16.22 -24.03
CA GLU A 148 3.55 17.37 -23.42
C GLU A 148 4.06 17.59 -21.98
N GLN A 149 4.19 16.53 -21.19
CA GLN A 149 4.74 16.63 -19.83
C GLN A 149 6.22 17.04 -19.84
N VAL A 150 7.01 16.55 -20.80
CA VAL A 150 8.41 16.97 -20.99
C VAL A 150 8.47 18.44 -21.40
N ASN A 151 7.65 18.88 -22.34
CA ASN A 151 7.59 20.28 -22.77
C ASN A 151 7.18 21.21 -21.61
N LEU A 152 6.18 20.83 -20.82
CA LEU A 152 5.79 21.60 -19.64
C LEU A 152 6.92 21.66 -18.59
N ALA A 153 7.70 20.59 -18.43
CA ALA A 153 8.84 20.60 -17.52
C ALA A 153 10.02 21.45 -18.03
N TRP A 154 10.28 21.44 -19.34
CA TRP A 154 11.41 22.11 -19.97
C TRP A 154 11.17 23.58 -20.30
N PHE A 155 9.92 23.97 -20.58
CA PHE A 155 9.57 25.34 -21.00
C PHE A 155 9.00 26.23 -19.88
N VAL A 156 8.64 25.67 -18.71
CA VAL A 156 8.17 26.47 -17.57
C VAL A 156 9.30 27.22 -16.85
N GLU A 157 10.58 26.87 -17.10
CA GLU A 157 11.73 27.44 -16.38
C GLU A 157 12.64 28.37 -17.21
N ARG A 158 12.19 28.89 -18.38
CA ARG A 158 12.90 29.98 -19.07
C ARG A 158 12.13 31.30 -18.99
N LYS A 159 12.06 31.85 -17.77
CA LYS A 159 11.80 33.29 -17.56
C LYS A 159 13.08 34.12 -17.43
N ASP A 160 14.25 33.53 -17.68
CA ASP A 160 15.46 34.31 -17.95
C ASP A 160 15.61 34.41 -19.47
N GLY A 161 15.35 35.61 -19.99
CA GLY A 161 15.33 35.94 -21.42
C GLY A 161 16.70 35.86 -22.12
N ARG A 162 17.41 34.74 -22.01
CA ARG A 162 18.57 34.42 -22.85
C ARG A 162 18.20 33.38 -23.89
N ASN A 163 18.12 33.88 -25.11
CA ASN A 163 17.75 33.17 -26.32
C ASN A 163 18.97 32.37 -26.82
N GLU A 164 19.34 31.28 -26.14
CA GLU A 164 20.34 30.35 -26.68
C GLU A 164 19.67 29.35 -27.63
N ARG A 165 19.82 29.69 -28.91
CA ARG A 165 19.42 28.90 -30.07
C ARG A 165 20.43 27.78 -30.25
N TYR A 166 20.22 26.64 -29.59
CA TYR A 166 21.01 25.43 -29.87
C TYR A 166 20.66 24.95 -31.29
N LYS A 167 21.56 25.22 -32.23
CA LYS A 167 21.59 24.56 -33.55
C LYS A 167 22.06 23.13 -33.33
N THR A 168 21.14 22.17 -33.36
CA THR A 168 21.48 20.77 -33.61
C THR A 168 21.71 20.57 -35.10
N THR A 169 22.97 20.72 -35.53
CA THR A 169 23.47 20.13 -36.77
C THR A 169 23.76 18.66 -36.51
N TYR A 170 22.92 17.77 -37.05
CA TYR A 170 23.32 16.39 -37.30
C TYR A 170 23.93 16.36 -38.71
N SER A 171 25.19 15.97 -38.80
CA SER A 171 25.89 15.55 -40.02
C SER A 171 26.35 14.12 -39.84
#